data_AF-A0A2C6JYN4-F1
#
_entry.id   AF-A0A2C6JYN4-F1
#
_cell.length_a   1.000
_cell.length_b   1.000
_cell.length_c   1.000
_cell.angle_alpha   90.00
_cell.angle_beta   90.00
_cell.angle_gamma   90.00
#
_symmetry.space_group_name_H-M   'P 1'
#
loop_
_entity.id
_entity.type
_entity.pdbx_description
1 polymer ?
#
loop_
_entity_poly.entity_id
_entity_poly.type
_entity_poly.pdbx_seq_one_letter_code
_entity_poly.pdbx_strand_id
1 'polypeptide(L)'
;MTEEGVIKLADFGLARKFSNFLTQQKGEETAKRSISLCTSLPDPLPESRRPLLTNRVITLWYRPPELLLGTEVYDGSIDMWSAGCIMAELICGSPLFAADRESLLIRQIV
;
A
#
# COMPACT_ATOMS: atom_id res chain seq x y z
N MET A 1 0.84 -23.61 4.90
CA MET A 1 0.41 -23.42 6.29
C MET A 1 1.27 -24.32 7.15
N THR A 2 1.93 -23.79 8.18
CA THR A 2 2.70 -24.64 9.09
C THR A 2 1.75 -25.42 10.00
N GLU A 3 2.23 -26.50 10.60
CA GLU A 3 1.50 -27.28 11.62
C GLU A 3 0.93 -26.37 12.74
N GLU A 4 1.65 -25.30 13.07
CA GLU A 4 1.27 -24.30 14.09
C GLU A 4 0.21 -23.26 13.66
N GLY A 5 -0.35 -23.38 12.45
CA GLY A 5 -1.31 -22.39 11.93
C GLY A 5 -0.72 -21.01 11.59
N VAL A 6 0.61 -20.88 11.52
CA VAL A 6 1.28 -19.63 11.15
C VAL A 6 1.11 -19.34 9.66
N ILE A 7 0.58 -18.15 9.36
CA ILE A 7 0.47 -17.60 8.02
C ILE A 7 1.70 -16.71 7.75
N LYS A 8 2.28 -16.83 6.56
CA LYS A 8 3.40 -16.01 6.10
C LYS A 8 3.08 -15.48 4.72
N LEU A 9 3.44 -14.23 4.46
CA LEU A 9 3.44 -13.67 3.11
C LEU A 9 4.59 -14.30 2.31
N ALA A 10 4.33 -14.66 1.05
CA ALA A 10 5.26 -15.46 0.24
C ALA A 10 5.63 -14.83 -1.11
N ASP A 11 4.76 -14.02 -1.72
CA ASP A 11 5.02 -13.39 -3.01
C ASP A 11 5.37 -11.91 -2.85
N PHE A 12 6.66 -11.60 -3.03
CA PHE A 12 7.20 -10.24 -3.01
C PHE A 12 7.63 -9.77 -4.41
N GLY A 13 7.21 -10.45 -5.49
CA GLY A 13 7.65 -10.15 -6.86
C GLY A 13 7.26 -8.75 -7.37
N LEU A 14 6.21 -8.16 -6.78
CA LEU A 14 5.76 -6.79 -7.06
C LEU A 14 6.12 -5.78 -5.95
N ALA A 15 6.82 -6.22 -4.90
CA ALA A 15 7.15 -5.36 -3.77
C ALA A 15 8.09 -4.23 -4.18
N ARG A 16 7.91 -3.05 -3.57
CA ARG A 16 8.71 -1.85 -3.86
C ARG A 16 9.27 -1.29 -2.58
N LYS A 17 10.49 -0.77 -2.66
CA LYS A 17 11.04 0.05 -1.57
C LYS A 17 10.34 1.39 -1.62
N PHE A 18 9.60 1.70 -0.57
CA PHE A 18 9.22 3.09 -0.35
C PHE A 18 10.52 3.84 -0.07
N SER A 19 10.87 4.80 -0.94
CA SER A 19 12.01 5.65 -0.67
C SER A 19 11.66 6.45 0.58
N ASN A 20 12.22 6.04 1.72
CA ASN A 20 12.10 6.82 2.93
C ASN A 20 12.53 8.24 2.61
N PHE A 21 11.60 9.13 2.82
CA PHE A 21 11.78 10.57 2.97
C PHE A 21 12.93 10.96 3.92
N LEU A 22 13.50 9.99 4.66
CA LEU A 22 14.56 10.15 5.64
C LEU A 22 15.98 10.01 5.06
N THR A 23 16.16 9.77 3.75
CA THR A 23 17.51 9.77 3.12
C THR A 23 17.85 11.10 2.46
N GLN A 24 17.50 12.22 3.10
CA GLN A 24 18.22 13.51 2.99
C GLN A 24 18.37 14.14 4.38
N GLN A 25 18.83 13.37 5.37
CA GLN A 25 19.48 13.95 6.56
C GLN A 25 20.69 13.09 6.94
N LYS A 26 21.62 12.86 5.99
CA LYS A 26 22.98 12.42 6.34
C LYS A 26 23.82 13.67 6.58
N GLY A 27 23.66 14.26 7.76
CA GLY A 27 24.43 15.44 8.14
C GLY A 27 23.95 16.15 9.40
N GLU A 28 23.61 15.44 10.48
CA GLU A 28 23.82 15.94 11.85
C GLU A 28 23.54 14.84 12.88
N GLU A 29 24.57 14.47 13.62
CA GLU A 29 24.51 13.56 14.76
C GLU A 29 23.79 14.20 15.95
N THR A 30 23.26 13.32 16.81
CA THR A 30 23.22 13.43 18.29
C THR A 30 21.81 13.46 18.90
N ALA A 31 21.45 12.31 19.47
CA ALA A 31 20.62 12.11 20.66
C ALA A 31 19.22 12.76 20.69
N LYS A 32 18.19 11.91 20.70
CA LYS A 32 17.28 11.75 21.86
C LYS A 32 16.27 10.63 21.59
N ARG A 33 16.37 9.58 22.41
CA ARG A 33 15.24 8.69 22.75
C ARG A 33 14.18 9.55 23.41
N SER A 34 12.99 9.68 22.82
CA SER A 34 11.78 10.13 23.54
C SER A 34 10.56 9.79 22.70
N ILE A 35 9.67 9.01 23.28
CA ILE A 35 8.32 8.72 22.80
C ILE A 35 7.56 10.06 22.83
N SER A 36 7.40 10.75 21.71
CA SER A 36 6.56 11.96 21.63
C SER A 36 6.19 12.32 20.19
N LEU A 37 4.88 12.30 19.93
CA LEU A 37 4.11 13.02 18.90
C LEU A 37 4.56 12.89 17.43
N CYS A 38 3.84 12.02 16.70
CA CYS A 38 3.81 11.95 15.24
C CYS A 38 2.98 13.10 14.62
N THR A 39 3.08 14.32 15.13
CA THR A 39 2.24 15.47 14.70
C THR A 39 2.98 16.55 13.91
N SER A 40 4.24 16.34 13.55
CA SER A 40 4.92 17.17 12.56
C SER A 40 5.52 16.27 11.52
N LEU A 41 4.67 15.76 10.62
CA LEU A 41 5.14 15.22 9.36
C LEU A 41 5.97 16.32 8.68
N PRO A 42 7.25 16.10 8.35
CA PRO A 42 7.95 17.00 7.45
C PRO A 42 7.11 17.14 6.19
N ASP A 43 6.93 18.38 5.72
CA ASP A 43 6.10 18.67 4.56
C ASP A 43 6.40 17.66 3.45
N PRO A 44 5.36 17.00 2.87
CA PRO A 44 5.56 16.06 1.79
C PRO A 44 6.40 16.71 0.70
N LEU A 45 7.35 15.95 0.15
CA LEU A 45 8.32 16.40 -0.84
C LEU A 45 7.47 17.05 -1.92
N PRO A 46 7.87 18.22 -2.44
CA PRO A 46 7.14 18.85 -3.52
C PRO A 46 6.88 17.78 -4.58
N GLU A 47 5.64 17.71 -5.04
CA GLU A 47 5.10 16.58 -5.82
C GLU A 47 6.00 16.21 -7.02
N SER A 48 6.75 17.18 -7.54
CA SER A 48 7.78 17.05 -8.57
C SER A 48 8.98 16.14 -8.22
N ARG A 49 9.18 15.77 -6.95
CA ARG A 49 10.31 14.94 -6.47
C ARG A 49 9.90 13.56 -5.94
N ARG A 50 8.61 13.21 -5.99
CA ARG A 50 8.20 11.84 -5.63
C ARG A 50 8.54 10.89 -6.78
N PRO A 51 9.19 9.74 -6.51
CA PRO A 51 9.44 8.76 -7.56
C PRO A 51 8.09 8.22 -8.06
N LEU A 52 7.90 8.25 -9.37
CA LEU A 52 6.73 7.63 -10.00
C LEU A 52 6.80 6.12 -9.83
N LEU A 53 5.69 5.54 -9.42
CA LEU A 53 5.53 4.11 -9.23
C LEU A 53 4.60 3.55 -10.32
N THR A 54 4.78 2.28 -10.64
CA THR A 54 4.02 1.64 -11.71
C THR A 54 2.63 1.26 -11.20
N ASN A 55 1.58 1.74 -11.87
CA ASN A 55 0.19 1.59 -11.43
C ASN A 55 -0.37 0.15 -11.57
N ARG A 56 0.27 -0.70 -12.37
CA ARG A 56 -0.15 -2.09 -12.61
C ARG A 56 0.43 -3.07 -11.59
N VAL A 57 0.14 -2.81 -10.31
CA VAL A 57 0.41 -3.72 -9.20
C VAL A 57 -0.90 -4.26 -8.62
N ILE A 58 -0.77 -5.29 -7.77
CA ILE A 58 -1.89 -5.95 -7.09
C ILE A 58 -2.83 -6.68 -8.07
N THR A 59 -3.24 -7.88 -7.69
CA THR A 59 -4.24 -8.67 -8.44
C THR A 59 -5.56 -7.91 -8.49
N LEU A 60 -6.24 -7.93 -9.64
CA LEU A 60 -7.38 -7.07 -9.94
C LEU A 60 -8.40 -6.96 -8.79
N TRP A 61 -8.88 -8.08 -8.24
CA TRP A 61 -9.92 -8.11 -7.21
C TRP A 61 -9.56 -7.40 -5.89
N TYR A 62 -8.27 -7.24 -5.62
CA TYR A 62 -7.74 -6.61 -4.42
C TYR A 62 -7.15 -5.22 -4.73
N ARG A 63 -7.30 -4.73 -5.97
CA ARG A 63 -6.70 -3.47 -6.40
C ARG A 63 -7.57 -2.28 -5.97
N PRO A 64 -6.98 -1.24 -5.35
CA PRO A 64 -7.69 -0.04 -4.95
C PRO A 64 -8.12 0.84 -6.13
N PRO A 65 -9.15 1.69 -5.94
CA PRO A 65 -9.69 2.56 -6.99
C PRO A 65 -8.66 3.54 -7.56
N GLU A 66 -7.75 4.08 -6.76
CA GLU A 66 -6.72 5.02 -7.24
C GLU A 66 -5.78 4.38 -8.28
N LEU A 67 -5.45 3.09 -8.13
CA LEU A 67 -4.64 2.36 -9.11
C LEU A 67 -5.44 2.03 -10.38
N LEU A 68 -6.75 1.77 -10.24
CA LEU A 68 -7.66 1.61 -11.39
C LEU A 68 -7.83 2.91 -12.18
N LEU A 69 -7.71 4.05 -11.50
CA LEU A 69 -7.71 5.39 -12.11
C LEU A 69 -6.35 5.80 -12.67
N GLY A 70 -5.32 4.96 -12.51
CA GLY A 70 -4.01 5.17 -13.11
C GLY A 70 -3.05 6.03 -12.30
N THR A 71 -3.24 6.17 -10.98
CA THR A 71 -2.27 6.91 -10.16
C THR A 71 -0.89 6.25 -10.19
N GLU A 72 0.14 7.07 -10.39
CA GLU A 72 1.55 6.67 -10.27
C GLU A 72 2.15 7.15 -8.95
N VAL A 73 1.39 7.93 -8.17
CA VAL A 73 1.78 8.45 -6.86
C VAL A 73 0.82 7.85 -5.83
N TYR A 74 1.35 6.93 -5.05
CA TYR A 74 0.62 6.21 -4.02
C TYR A 74 1.55 5.83 -2.87
N ASP A 75 0.98 5.46 -1.72
CA ASP A 75 1.73 5.04 -0.53
C ASP A 75 1.28 3.65 -0.05
N GLY A 76 1.58 3.30 1.20
CA GLY A 76 1.17 2.02 1.79
C GLY A 76 -0.36 1.85 1.93
N SER A 77 -1.17 2.87 1.65
CA SER A 77 -2.64 2.78 1.64
C SER A 77 -3.15 1.70 0.68
N ILE A 78 -2.44 1.46 -0.43
CA ILE A 78 -2.84 0.46 -1.42
C ILE A 78 -2.79 -0.97 -0.86
N ASP A 79 -1.84 -1.24 0.05
CA ASP A 79 -1.70 -2.51 0.74
C ASP A 79 -2.80 -2.66 1.80
N MET A 80 -3.17 -1.56 2.46
CA MET A 80 -4.28 -1.54 3.42
C MET A 80 -5.63 -1.81 2.76
N TRP A 81 -5.86 -1.31 1.54
CA TRP A 81 -7.04 -1.67 0.75
C TRP A 81 -7.11 -3.17 0.49
N SER A 82 -5.99 -3.76 0.04
CA SER A 82 -5.88 -5.18 -0.23
C SER A 82 -6.14 -6.02 1.02
N ALA A 83 -5.58 -5.62 2.16
CA ALA A 83 -5.81 -6.26 3.45
C ALA A 83 -7.28 -6.18 3.89
N GLY A 84 -7.95 -5.05 3.64
CA GLY A 84 -9.39 -4.89 3.90
C GLY A 84 -10.25 -5.84 3.06
N CYS A 85 -9.93 -5.99 1.77
CA CYS A 85 -10.60 -6.94 0.89
C CYS A 85 -10.41 -8.40 1.37
N ILE A 86 -9.19 -8.78 1.77
CA ILE A 86 -8.91 -10.11 2.33
C ILE A 86 -9.68 -10.33 3.63
N MET A 87 -9.72 -9.34 4.53
CA MET A 87 -10.47 -9.43 5.78
C MET A 87 -11.97 -9.64 5.51
N ALA A 88 -12.54 -8.90 4.56
CA ALA A 88 -13.94 -9.06 4.18
C ALA A 88 -14.20 -10.45 3.56
N GLU A 89 -13.30 -10.95 2.73
CA GLU A 89 -13.40 -12.30 2.16
C GLU A 89 -13.32 -13.40 3.22
N LEU A 90 -12.47 -13.25 4.24
CA LEU A 90 -12.41 -14.17 5.37
C LEU A 90 -13.72 -14.21 6.18
N ILE A 91 -14.42 -13.07 6.28
CA ILE A 91 -15.70 -12.97 6.98
C ILE A 91 -16.84 -13.56 6.14
N CYS A 92 -16.87 -13.22 4.85
CA CYS A 92 -17.97 -13.56 3.93
C CYS A 92 -17.81 -14.94 3.27
N GLY A 93 -16.61 -15.54 3.31
CA GLY A 93 -16.28 -16.77 2.59
C GLY A 93 -16.27 -16.63 1.06
N SER A 94 -16.33 -15.41 0.55
CA SER A 94 -16.32 -15.09 -0.88
C SER A 94 -15.65 -13.73 -1.13
N PRO A 95 -15.03 -13.52 -2.31
CA PRO A 95 -14.35 -12.27 -2.61
C PRO A 95 -15.28 -11.06 -2.50
N LEU A 96 -14.83 -10.00 -1.83
CA LEU A 96 -15.62 -8.77 -1.67
C LEU A 96 -15.95 -8.11 -3.01
N PHE A 97 -14.95 -8.08 -3.90
CA PHE A 97 -15.08 -7.59 -5.26
C PHE A 97 -14.54 -8.63 -6.23
N ALA A 98 -15.30 -8.93 -7.28
CA ALA A 98 -14.90 -9.90 -8.30
C ALA A 98 -15.31 -9.39 -9.68
N ALA A 99 -14.32 -9.16 -10.54
CA ALA A 99 -14.49 -8.62 -11.87
C ALA A 99 -13.44 -9.18 -12.83
N ASP A 100 -13.78 -9.27 -14.12
CA ASP A 100 -12.88 -9.71 -15.19
C ASP A 100 -12.06 -8.55 -15.80
N ARG A 101 -12.50 -7.31 -15.57
CA ARG A 101 -11.92 -6.08 -16.12
C ARG A 101 -11.98 -4.94 -15.11
N GLU A 102 -11.02 -4.01 -15.23
CA GLU A 102 -10.90 -2.82 -14.38
C GLU A 102 -12.17 -1.94 -14.41
N SER A 103 -12.81 -1.83 -15.58
CA SER A 103 -14.05 -1.05 -15.74
C SER A 103 -15.26 -1.63 -15.01
N LEU A 104 -15.30 -2.95 -14.78
CA LEU A 104 -16.35 -3.56 -13.95
C LEU A 104 -16.01 -3.44 -12.48
N LEU A 105 -14.73 -3.58 -12.13
CA LEU A 105 -14.29 -3.46 -10.74
C LEU A 105 -14.54 -2.07 -10.19
N ILE A 106 -14.20 -1.01 -10.94
CA ILE A 106 -14.43 0.37 -10.50
C ILE A 106 -15.93 0.66 -10.26
N ARG A 107 -16.82 0.03 -11.04
CA ARG A 107 -18.28 0.14 -10.86
C ARG A 107 -18.82 -0.61 -9.64
N GLN A 108 -18.07 -1.58 -9.11
CA GLN A 108 -18.44 -2.26 -7.87
C GLN A 108 -18.00 -1.45 -6.64
N ILE A 109 -16.94 -0.65 -6.78
CA ILE A 109 -16.35 0.14 -5.69
C ILE A 109 -17.06 1.48 -5.50
N VAL A 110 -17.50 2.11 -6.59
CA VAL A 110 -18.09 3.47 -6.64
C VAL A 110 -19.54 3.40 -7.13
#